data_AF-A0A199W4P6-F1
#
_entry.id   AF-A0A199W4P6-F1
#
_cell.length_a   1.000
_cell.length_b   1.000
_cell.length_c   1.000
_cell.angle_alpha   90.00
_cell.angle_beta   90.00
_cell.angle_gamma   90.00
#
_symmetry.space_group_name_H-M   'P 1'
#
loop_
_entity.id
_entity.type
_entity.pdbx_description
1 polymer ?
#
loop_
_entity_poly.entity_id
_entity_poly.type
_entity_poly.pdbx_seq_one_letter_code
_entity_poly.pdbx_strand_id
1 'polypeptide(L)'
;MRRSSPATFLFSRRSSTPRTHHLFDETPQRRRFLDPFSLLPLLASSPSLSPLFHAPMLKSSALAHYPAPATALLASYSISGHLLSALSLFDEMPLRDTVAWNSLISCLVRHGRATDAVSAFRSMASDGVPFTGFTICSLLKALALSRALRRGRQIHSWVVVSGYDCVVMATALIDFYSSCGVVHDAIEVFERLDCVKDVVVCNSMISGFVQNRRFEEAFSMVGKVARPNGVTLTCAVSACSETLNLGYGKQTHCAAIRRGFDSDTILCNALVDMYAKCGAIEAANIVFNRIREKNVVSWTSIIDAYGSHGRGNEALELFERMRQGERSQNVLPNAVTFLAALSACGHSGLVDEGRKCFFLMRDKYRIEPGPEHYACLINLLGRAGRIEEAWDIYHSLSAETADKLSNAVCVAMLNACGVCMDFVRGEQVAKKLLEIDRENPGSYVLVSNFYAAVGRWGGADDLRRMMHDRGLKKESASSQVAVEIAVDQEKNKFVSSNNRTLNKFTFKSCDYEHLQR
;
A
#
# COMPACT_ATOMS: atom_id res chain seq x y z
N MET A 1 -5.69 -12.39 26.00
CA MET A 1 -4.80 -13.48 25.57
C MET A 1 -4.26 -13.17 24.17
N ARG A 2 -2.96 -12.87 24.04
CA ARG A 2 -2.33 -12.59 22.75
C ARG A 2 -2.32 -13.87 21.90
N ARG A 3 -3.05 -13.89 20.79
CA ARG A 3 -2.97 -14.98 19.80
C ARG A 3 -1.59 -14.91 19.13
N SER A 4 -0.79 -15.94 19.32
CA SER A 4 0.46 -16.16 18.59
C SER A 4 0.16 -16.36 17.10
N SER A 5 1.02 -15.78 16.25
CA SER A 5 0.96 -15.97 14.80
C SER A 5 1.19 -17.47 14.46
N PRO A 6 0.55 -18.04 13.43
CA PRO A 6 0.80 -19.42 12.98
C PRO A 6 2.29 -19.69 12.71
N ALA A 7 3.05 -18.67 12.29
CA ALA A 7 4.48 -18.78 12.05
C ALA A 7 5.31 -18.83 13.34
N THR A 8 4.81 -18.29 14.46
CA THR A 8 5.45 -18.45 15.77
C THR A 8 5.37 -19.91 16.26
N PHE A 9 4.33 -20.64 15.84
CA PHE A 9 4.19 -22.07 16.10
C PHE A 9 5.15 -22.93 15.24
N LEU A 10 5.50 -22.48 14.03
CA LEU A 10 6.41 -23.19 13.12
C LEU A 10 7.84 -23.34 13.70
N PHE A 11 8.32 -22.33 14.41
CA PHE A 11 9.71 -22.31 14.91
C PHE A 11 9.85 -22.64 16.41
N SER A 12 8.75 -22.91 17.15
CA SER A 12 8.80 -23.24 18.58
C SER A 12 8.82 -24.74 18.90
N ARG A 13 8.65 -25.63 17.91
CA ARG A 13 8.73 -27.09 18.08
C ARG A 13 10.12 -27.61 17.70
N ARG A 14 11.15 -27.35 18.52
CA ARG A 14 12.37 -28.19 18.53
C ARG A 14 12.90 -28.31 19.96
N SER A 15 12.27 -29.19 20.73
CA SER A 15 12.91 -29.90 21.85
C SER A 15 12.79 -31.40 21.56
N SER A 16 13.88 -31.98 21.06
CA SER A 16 14.24 -33.40 21.17
C SER A 16 13.10 -34.42 21.24
N THR A 17 12.54 -34.82 20.09
CA THR A 17 11.89 -36.13 19.94
C THR A 17 12.22 -36.72 18.56
N PRO A 18 12.56 -38.02 18.47
CA PRO A 18 12.82 -38.68 17.20
C PRO A 18 11.51 -39.10 16.52
N ARG A 19 11.48 -38.93 15.19
CA ARG A 19 10.46 -39.40 14.22
C ARG A 19 9.03 -38.87 14.43
N THR A 20 8.73 -37.74 13.81
CA THR A 20 7.37 -37.41 13.39
C THR A 20 7.06 -38.17 12.11
N HIS A 21 6.08 -39.07 12.14
CA HIS A 21 5.48 -39.66 10.93
C HIS A 21 5.02 -38.53 10.00
N HIS A 22 5.49 -38.54 8.75
CA HIS A 22 5.13 -37.52 7.75
C HIS A 22 4.00 -38.04 6.87
N LEU A 23 3.15 -37.14 6.35
CA LEU A 23 2.09 -37.45 5.39
C LEU A 23 2.61 -38.18 4.13
N PHE A 24 3.92 -38.10 3.86
CA PHE A 24 4.62 -38.69 2.71
C PHE A 24 4.87 -40.17 2.82
N ASP A 25 4.84 -40.72 4.03
CA ASP A 25 5.11 -42.14 4.25
C ASP A 25 3.94 -43.03 3.76
N GLU A 26 2.74 -42.45 3.57
CA GLU A 26 1.50 -43.19 3.26
C GLU A 26 0.98 -43.02 1.82
N THR A 27 1.62 -42.19 0.98
CA THR A 27 1.12 -41.96 -0.38
C THR A 27 1.59 -43.02 -1.38
N PRO A 28 0.68 -43.74 -2.08
CA PRO A 28 1.06 -44.76 -3.05
C PRO A 28 1.79 -44.14 -4.25
N GLN A 29 3.07 -44.48 -4.40
CA GLN A 29 3.92 -43.97 -5.47
C GLN A 29 3.50 -44.56 -6.83
N ARG A 30 3.14 -43.70 -7.78
CA ARG A 30 2.85 -44.12 -9.16
C ARG A 30 4.10 -43.94 -10.02
N ARG A 31 4.60 -45.04 -10.60
CA ARG A 31 5.70 -45.07 -11.58
C ARG A 31 5.29 -44.50 -12.96
N ARG A 32 4.77 -43.27 -13.02
CA ARG A 32 4.71 -42.52 -14.28
C ARG A 32 5.72 -41.38 -14.18
N PHE A 33 6.80 -41.52 -14.93
CA PHE A 33 7.89 -40.55 -15.07
C PHE A 33 7.35 -39.27 -15.72
N LEU A 34 6.86 -38.33 -14.91
CA LEU A 34 6.95 -36.92 -15.25
C LEU A 34 8.34 -36.49 -14.80
N ASP A 35 9.20 -36.11 -15.73
CA ASP A 35 10.51 -35.56 -15.41
C ASP A 35 10.30 -34.26 -14.60
N PRO A 36 10.70 -34.20 -13.32
CA PRO A 36 10.47 -33.03 -12.48
C PRO A 36 11.12 -31.75 -13.02
N PHE A 37 12.18 -31.89 -13.82
CA PHE A 37 12.90 -30.77 -14.43
C PHE A 37 12.15 -30.17 -15.62
N SER A 38 11.38 -30.98 -16.36
CA SER A 38 10.54 -30.52 -17.47
C SER A 38 9.44 -29.54 -17.04
N LEU A 39 9.09 -29.51 -15.75
CA LEU A 39 8.06 -28.63 -15.17
C LEU A 39 8.62 -27.29 -14.68
N LEU A 40 9.94 -27.15 -14.53
CA LEU A 40 10.56 -25.91 -14.04
C LEU A 40 10.26 -24.69 -14.91
N PRO A 41 10.34 -24.76 -16.27
CA PRO A 41 10.00 -23.63 -17.11
C PRO A 41 8.51 -23.24 -16.98
N LEU A 42 7.62 -24.22 -16.79
CA LEU A 42 6.18 -24.00 -16.64
C LEU A 42 5.83 -23.34 -15.31
N LEU A 43 6.51 -23.72 -14.22
CA LEU A 43 6.38 -23.05 -12.92
C LEU A 43 6.88 -21.60 -12.98
N ALA A 44 7.96 -21.35 -13.71
CA ALA A 44 8.48 -20.00 -13.91
C ALA A 44 7.56 -19.14 -14.80
N SER A 45 6.98 -19.70 -15.86
CA SER A 45 6.12 -18.97 -16.79
C SER A 45 4.69 -18.77 -16.30
N SER A 46 4.17 -19.71 -15.51
CA SER A 46 2.76 -19.75 -15.09
C SER A 46 2.61 -20.07 -13.59
N PRO A 47 3.00 -19.16 -12.68
CA PRO A 47 3.00 -19.42 -11.24
C PRO A 47 1.63 -19.75 -10.64
N SER A 48 0.53 -19.32 -11.27
CA SER A 48 -0.84 -19.64 -10.85
C SER A 48 -1.17 -21.13 -10.90
N LEU A 49 -0.42 -21.91 -11.69
CA LEU A 49 -0.60 -23.36 -11.81
C LEU A 49 0.15 -24.16 -10.74
N SER A 50 0.88 -23.51 -9.82
CA SER A 50 1.64 -24.17 -8.75
C SER A 50 0.86 -25.25 -8.00
N PRO A 51 -0.41 -25.05 -7.60
CA PRO A 51 -1.19 -26.10 -6.92
C PRO A 51 -1.37 -27.39 -7.75
N LEU A 52 -1.42 -27.28 -9.08
CA LEU A 52 -1.61 -28.42 -9.97
C LEU A 52 -0.35 -29.28 -10.09
N PHE A 53 0.83 -28.69 -9.93
CA PHE A 53 2.12 -29.38 -10.02
C PHE A 53 2.60 -29.95 -8.68
N HIS A 54 2.12 -29.41 -7.55
CA HIS A 54 2.52 -29.86 -6.22
C HIS A 54 2.17 -31.33 -5.96
N ALA A 55 0.92 -31.75 -6.17
CA ALA A 55 0.52 -33.14 -5.91
C ALA A 55 1.22 -34.18 -6.82
N PRO A 56 1.42 -33.94 -8.14
CA PRO A 56 2.25 -34.80 -8.98
C PRO A 56 3.72 -34.90 -8.54
N MET A 57 4.35 -33.77 -8.18
CA MET A 57 5.72 -33.76 -7.67
C MET A 57 5.86 -34.50 -6.34
N LEU A 58 4.81 -34.46 -5.52
CA LEU A 58 4.72 -35.24 -4.29
C LEU A 58 4.64 -36.75 -4.56
N LYS A 59 3.72 -37.17 -5.43
CA LYS A 59 3.48 -38.59 -5.76
C LYS A 59 4.63 -39.27 -6.51
N SER A 60 5.53 -38.48 -7.12
CA SER A 60 6.71 -38.96 -7.85
C SER A 60 7.99 -38.94 -7.01
N SER A 61 7.89 -38.64 -5.70
CA SER A 61 9.03 -38.44 -4.78
C SER A 61 10.08 -37.42 -5.24
N ALA A 62 9.75 -36.59 -6.23
CA ALA A 62 10.65 -35.60 -6.80
C ALA A 62 11.09 -34.56 -5.77
N LEU A 63 10.17 -34.16 -4.89
CA LEU A 63 10.43 -33.21 -3.80
C LEU A 63 11.35 -33.77 -2.70
N ALA A 64 11.40 -35.10 -2.57
CA ALA A 64 12.27 -35.78 -1.61
C ALA A 64 13.69 -35.99 -2.14
N HIS A 65 13.83 -36.22 -3.46
CA HIS A 65 15.12 -36.56 -4.08
C HIS A 65 15.84 -35.38 -4.73
N TYR A 66 15.13 -34.33 -5.14
CA TYR A 66 15.70 -33.20 -5.89
C TYR A 66 15.34 -31.85 -5.24
N PRO A 67 16.34 -31.07 -4.75
CA PRO A 67 16.09 -29.76 -4.15
C PRO A 67 15.55 -28.71 -5.14
N ALA A 68 15.98 -28.76 -6.40
CA ALA A 68 15.65 -27.73 -7.40
C ALA A 68 14.15 -27.64 -7.74
N PRO A 69 13.42 -28.75 -8.01
CA PRO A 69 11.96 -28.73 -8.17
C PRO A 69 11.21 -28.15 -6.96
N ALA A 70 11.63 -28.51 -5.74
CA ALA A 70 11.01 -28.00 -4.52
C ALA A 70 11.22 -26.49 -4.36
N THR A 71 12.43 -26.00 -4.61
CA THR A 71 12.75 -24.57 -4.53
C THR A 71 12.05 -23.76 -5.63
N ALA A 72 11.91 -24.29 -6.83
CA ALA A 72 11.16 -23.63 -7.91
C ALA A 72 9.65 -23.58 -7.60
N LEU A 73 9.08 -24.65 -7.06
CA LEU A 73 7.69 -24.68 -6.63
C LEU A 73 7.44 -23.72 -5.46
N LEU A 74 8.39 -23.61 -4.53
CA LEU A 74 8.36 -22.62 -3.43
C LEU A 74 8.38 -21.18 -3.95
N ALA A 75 9.28 -20.88 -4.90
CA ALA A 75 9.35 -19.57 -5.54
C ALA A 75 8.06 -19.25 -6.33
N SER A 76 7.51 -20.27 -7.00
CA SER A 76 6.26 -20.17 -7.74
C SER A 76 5.06 -19.88 -6.83
N TYR A 77 4.93 -20.58 -5.71
CA TYR A 77 3.92 -20.28 -4.69
C TYR A 77 4.07 -18.89 -4.08
N SER A 78 5.32 -18.45 -3.92
CA SER A 78 5.63 -17.11 -3.46
C SER A 78 5.17 -16.02 -4.42
N ILE A 79 5.24 -16.27 -5.73
CA ILE A 79 4.77 -15.33 -6.76
C ILE A 79 3.24 -15.38 -6.87
N SER A 80 2.64 -16.56 -6.70
CA SER A 80 1.19 -16.76 -6.85
C SER A 80 0.35 -16.37 -5.61
N GLY A 81 0.97 -15.85 -4.55
CA GLY A 81 0.24 -15.42 -3.35
C GLY A 81 -0.19 -16.53 -2.39
N HIS A 82 0.29 -17.77 -2.58
CA HIS A 82 -0.09 -18.93 -1.75
C HIS A 82 0.91 -19.16 -0.62
N LEU A 83 0.98 -18.20 0.33
CA LEU A 83 1.94 -18.23 1.43
C LEU A 83 1.87 -19.51 2.29
N LEU A 84 0.67 -19.99 2.61
CA LEU A 84 0.50 -21.18 3.45
C LEU A 84 1.04 -22.45 2.77
N SER A 85 0.78 -22.60 1.47
CA SER A 85 1.30 -23.71 0.68
C SER A 85 2.82 -23.66 0.54
N ALA A 86 3.40 -22.46 0.40
CA ALA A 86 4.84 -22.26 0.41
C ALA A 86 5.47 -22.70 1.75
N LEU A 87 4.85 -22.34 2.88
CA LEU A 87 5.33 -22.73 4.21
C LEU A 87 5.26 -24.23 4.44
N SER A 88 4.13 -24.87 4.11
CA SER A 88 3.98 -26.33 4.19
C SER A 88 5.04 -27.04 3.36
N LEU A 89 5.19 -26.63 2.09
CA LEU A 89 6.20 -27.23 1.20
C LEU A 89 7.61 -27.12 1.78
N PHE A 90 7.97 -25.94 2.30
CA PHE A 90 9.29 -25.74 2.91
C PHE A 90 9.51 -26.64 4.14
N ASP A 91 8.46 -26.81 4.96
CA ASP A 91 8.54 -27.67 6.14
C ASP A 91 8.81 -29.14 5.78
N GLU A 92 8.29 -29.56 4.63
CA GLU A 92 8.34 -30.91 4.12
C GLU A 92 9.63 -31.22 3.33
N MET A 93 10.44 -30.21 2.99
CA MET A 93 11.72 -30.39 2.29
C MET A 93 12.75 -31.12 3.18
N PRO A 94 13.27 -32.30 2.76
CA PRO A 94 14.24 -33.06 3.55
C PRO A 94 15.64 -32.41 3.56
N LEU A 95 15.99 -31.69 2.50
CA LEU A 95 17.24 -30.94 2.39
C LEU A 95 16.90 -29.49 2.03
N ARG A 96 17.26 -28.57 2.93
CA ARG A 96 17.02 -27.13 2.78
C ARG A 96 18.35 -26.43 2.54
N ASP A 97 18.67 -26.24 1.26
CA ASP A 97 19.86 -25.51 0.85
C ASP A 97 19.67 -23.98 0.96
N THR A 98 20.73 -23.22 0.72
CA THR A 98 20.72 -21.76 0.75
C THR A 98 19.65 -21.16 -0.18
N VAL A 99 19.36 -21.81 -1.33
CA VAL A 99 18.38 -21.31 -2.30
C VAL A 99 16.96 -21.49 -1.77
N ALA A 100 16.65 -22.62 -1.13
CA ALA A 100 15.37 -22.86 -0.47
C ALA A 100 15.10 -21.83 0.65
N TRP A 101 16.09 -21.58 1.51
CA TRP A 101 15.99 -20.57 2.57
C TRP A 101 15.80 -19.15 2.01
N ASN A 102 16.57 -18.79 0.98
CA ASN A 102 16.47 -17.50 0.30
C ASN A 102 15.08 -17.29 -0.33
N SER A 103 14.52 -18.33 -0.95
CA SER A 103 13.17 -18.33 -1.51
C SER A 103 12.11 -18.16 -0.42
N LEU A 104 12.26 -18.85 0.72
CA LEU A 104 11.36 -18.68 1.87
C LEU A 104 11.41 -17.26 2.45
N ILE A 105 12.60 -16.74 2.75
CA ILE A 105 12.77 -15.41 3.35
C ILE A 105 12.18 -14.36 2.40
N SER A 106 12.48 -14.45 1.11
CA SER A 106 11.94 -13.53 0.10
C SER A 106 10.42 -13.64 -0.02
N CYS A 107 9.86 -14.85 0.12
CA CYS A 107 8.43 -15.09 0.15
C CYS A 107 7.76 -14.39 1.34
N LEU A 108 8.33 -14.54 2.53
CA LEU A 108 7.83 -13.91 3.75
C LEU A 108 7.87 -12.39 3.65
N VAL A 109 8.97 -11.83 3.12
CA VAL A 109 9.12 -10.39 2.88
C VAL A 109 8.06 -9.87 1.90
N ARG A 110 7.84 -10.57 0.78
CA ARG A 110 6.83 -10.19 -0.23
C ARG A 110 5.42 -10.12 0.33
N HIS A 111 5.10 -10.98 1.30
CA HIS A 111 3.80 -11.01 1.97
C HIS A 111 3.74 -10.15 3.23
N GLY A 112 4.71 -9.25 3.45
CA GLY A 112 4.74 -8.34 4.60
C GLY A 112 5.01 -9.00 5.95
N ARG A 113 5.43 -10.28 5.97
CA ARG A 113 5.69 -11.07 7.18
C ARG A 113 7.11 -10.85 7.70
N ALA A 114 7.44 -9.59 7.99
CA ALA A 114 8.79 -9.17 8.37
C ALA A 114 9.36 -9.92 9.58
N THR A 115 8.55 -10.14 10.62
CA THR A 115 8.99 -10.87 11.83
C THR A 115 9.33 -12.32 11.54
N ASP A 116 8.56 -12.96 10.67
CA ASP A 116 8.74 -14.37 10.33
C ASP A 116 9.94 -14.55 9.40
N ALA A 117 10.18 -13.59 8.49
CA ALA A 117 11.40 -13.57 7.68
C ALA A 117 12.67 -13.49 8.55
N VAL A 118 12.66 -12.66 9.61
CA VAL A 118 13.78 -12.59 10.56
C VAL A 118 13.93 -13.90 11.36
N SER A 119 12.81 -14.54 11.74
CA SER A 119 12.84 -15.85 12.40
C SER A 119 13.40 -16.95 11.48
N ALA A 120 13.00 -16.96 10.20
CA ALA A 120 13.53 -17.87 9.20
C ALA A 120 15.04 -17.69 8.99
N PHE A 121 15.54 -16.45 8.93
CA PHE A 121 16.98 -16.16 8.87
C PHE A 121 17.73 -16.72 10.09
N ARG A 122 17.17 -16.57 11.30
CA ARG A 122 17.79 -17.13 12.52
C ARG A 122 17.82 -18.65 12.49
N SER A 123 16.77 -19.29 11.98
CA SER A 123 16.72 -20.75 11.82
C SER A 123 17.73 -21.24 10.79
N MET A 124 17.90 -20.52 9.68
CA MET A 124 18.94 -20.79 8.68
C MET A 124 20.34 -20.76 9.31
N ALA A 125 20.61 -19.74 10.14
CA ALA A 125 21.87 -19.60 10.84
C ALA A 125 22.09 -20.69 11.92
N SER A 126 21.05 -21.08 12.65
CA SER A 126 21.15 -22.17 13.65
C SER A 126 21.34 -23.54 13.01
N ASP A 127 20.81 -23.75 11.81
CA ASP A 127 21.00 -24.98 11.03
C ASP A 127 22.37 -25.00 10.31
N GLY A 128 23.22 -23.98 10.53
CA GLY A 128 24.57 -23.91 9.98
C GLY A 128 24.62 -23.66 8.47
N VAL A 129 23.50 -23.25 7.86
CA VAL A 129 23.43 -23.00 6.42
C VAL A 129 24.06 -21.63 6.11
N PRO A 130 25.03 -21.54 5.19
CA PRO A 130 25.68 -20.29 4.86
C PRO A 130 24.71 -19.32 4.19
N PHE A 131 24.72 -18.06 4.63
CA PHE A 131 23.96 -16.98 4.02
C PHE A 131 24.80 -16.22 3.01
N THR A 132 24.11 -15.59 2.05
CA THR A 132 24.70 -14.91 0.89
C THR A 132 24.34 -13.42 0.89
N GLY A 133 24.95 -12.63 0.00
CA GLY A 133 24.54 -11.22 -0.19
C GLY A 133 23.03 -11.07 -0.48
N PHE A 134 22.44 -12.02 -1.22
CA PHE A 134 20.99 -12.06 -1.44
C PHE A 134 20.20 -12.26 -0.15
N THR A 135 20.65 -13.18 0.72
CA THR A 135 20.04 -13.41 2.03
C THR A 135 20.01 -12.13 2.88
N ILE A 136 21.13 -11.40 2.88
CA ILE A 136 21.26 -10.13 3.63
C ILE A 136 20.36 -9.04 3.03
N CYS A 137 20.27 -8.92 1.69
CA CYS A 137 19.37 -7.97 1.05
C CYS A 137 17.90 -8.24 1.40
N SER A 138 17.47 -9.51 1.35
CA SER A 138 16.11 -9.90 1.75
C SER A 138 15.86 -9.65 3.25
N LEU A 139 16.87 -9.89 4.10
CA LEU A 139 16.79 -9.57 5.53
C LEU A 139 16.65 -8.06 5.77
N LEU A 140 17.48 -7.22 5.13
CA LEU A 140 17.41 -5.76 5.21
C LEU A 140 16.03 -5.25 4.77
N LYS A 141 15.45 -5.84 3.71
CA LYS A 141 14.07 -5.51 3.30
C LYS A 141 13.03 -5.86 4.36
N ALA A 142 13.17 -6.99 5.04
CA ALA A 142 12.30 -7.35 6.18
C ALA A 142 12.46 -6.37 7.35
N LEU A 143 13.70 -5.97 7.65
CA LEU A 143 14.00 -4.99 8.70
C LEU A 143 13.49 -3.59 8.34
N ALA A 144 13.49 -3.23 7.06
CA ALA A 144 12.91 -1.98 6.56
C ALA A 144 11.38 -1.96 6.77
N LEU A 145 10.69 -3.05 6.42
CA LEU A 145 9.24 -3.21 6.63
C LEU A 145 8.83 -3.09 8.10
N SER A 146 9.68 -3.56 9.02
CA SER A 146 9.44 -3.49 10.46
C SER A 146 10.09 -2.26 11.14
N ARG A 147 10.74 -1.39 10.36
CA ARG A 147 11.53 -0.22 10.83
C ARG A 147 12.50 -0.58 11.97
N ALA A 148 13.11 -1.77 11.90
CA ALA A 148 13.94 -2.33 12.96
C ALA A 148 15.38 -1.78 12.95
N LEU A 149 15.53 -0.48 13.23
CA LEU A 149 16.79 0.27 13.11
C LEU A 149 17.99 -0.40 13.80
N ARG A 150 17.82 -0.84 15.06
CA ARG A 150 18.91 -1.46 15.84
C ARG A 150 19.45 -2.72 15.17
N ARG A 151 18.57 -3.58 14.66
CA ARG A 151 18.95 -4.83 13.99
C ARG A 151 19.61 -4.55 12.64
N GLY A 152 19.10 -3.59 11.87
CA GLY A 152 19.73 -3.26 10.60
C GLY A 152 21.11 -2.62 10.76
N ARG A 153 21.34 -1.82 11.80
CA ARG A 153 22.69 -1.33 12.14
C ARG A 153 23.67 -2.46 12.44
N GLN A 154 23.24 -3.52 13.14
CA GLN A 154 24.08 -4.69 13.38
C GLN A 154 24.47 -5.40 12.06
N ILE A 155 23.51 -5.55 11.15
CA ILE A 155 23.76 -6.12 9.81
C ILE A 155 24.69 -5.22 9.00
N HIS A 156 24.48 -3.90 9.02
CA HIS A 156 25.38 -2.95 8.36
C HIS A 156 26.81 -3.02 8.93
N SER A 157 26.98 -3.06 10.25
CA SER A 157 28.32 -3.26 10.85
C SER A 157 28.97 -4.56 10.39
N TRP A 158 28.20 -5.66 10.31
CA TRP A 158 28.72 -6.93 9.80
C TRP A 158 29.15 -6.82 8.32
N VAL A 159 28.37 -6.15 7.48
CA VAL A 159 28.70 -5.90 6.06
C VAL A 159 30.03 -5.17 5.93
N VAL A 160 30.23 -4.11 6.72
CA VAL A 160 31.46 -3.30 6.73
C VAL A 160 32.65 -4.13 7.21
N VAL A 161 32.53 -4.83 8.34
CA VAL A 161 33.62 -5.65 8.90
C VAL A 161 33.99 -6.81 7.99
N SER A 162 33.02 -7.37 7.27
CA SER A 162 33.23 -8.48 6.35
C SER A 162 33.73 -8.05 4.96
N GLY A 163 33.86 -6.74 4.70
CA GLY A 163 34.30 -6.19 3.42
C GLY A 163 33.30 -6.37 2.27
N TYR A 164 32.01 -6.62 2.56
CA TYR A 164 30.96 -6.77 1.55
C TYR A 164 30.43 -5.40 1.07
N ASP A 165 31.31 -4.50 0.65
CA ASP A 165 30.90 -3.22 0.09
C ASP A 165 30.72 -3.32 -1.42
N CYS A 166 29.46 -3.39 -1.86
CA CYS A 166 29.09 -3.42 -3.27
C CYS A 166 27.82 -2.63 -3.52
N VAL A 167 27.61 -2.20 -4.77
CA VAL A 167 26.45 -1.41 -5.19
C VAL A 167 25.12 -2.06 -4.76
N VAL A 168 25.01 -3.39 -4.85
CA VAL A 168 23.80 -4.14 -4.47
C VAL A 168 23.51 -4.00 -2.96
N MET A 169 24.55 -4.13 -2.13
CA MET A 169 24.41 -4.03 -0.68
C MET A 169 24.14 -2.58 -0.24
N ALA A 170 24.84 -1.62 -0.83
CA ALA A 170 24.61 -0.19 -0.60
C ALA A 170 23.16 0.20 -0.96
N THR A 171 22.66 -0.28 -2.10
CA THR A 171 21.27 -0.08 -2.53
C THR A 171 20.27 -0.60 -1.49
N ALA A 172 20.49 -1.79 -0.93
CA ALA A 172 19.63 -2.37 0.11
C ALA A 172 19.72 -1.62 1.44
N LEU A 173 20.91 -1.17 1.84
CA LEU A 173 21.14 -0.37 3.05
C LEU A 173 20.50 1.02 2.94
N ILE A 174 20.61 1.68 1.79
CA ILE A 174 19.96 2.96 1.49
C ILE A 174 18.44 2.85 1.62
N ASP A 175 17.83 1.82 1.01
CA ASP A 175 16.40 1.53 1.13
C ASP A 175 15.99 1.29 2.59
N PHE A 176 16.79 0.53 3.34
CA PHE A 176 16.57 0.26 4.75
C PHE A 176 16.59 1.54 5.62
N TYR A 177 17.64 2.34 5.51
CA TYR A 177 17.78 3.56 6.30
C TYR A 177 16.73 4.61 5.93
N SER A 178 16.44 4.75 4.63
CA SER A 178 15.38 5.63 4.13
C SER A 178 14.00 5.19 4.66
N SER A 179 13.71 3.88 4.65
CA SER A 179 12.48 3.33 5.21
C SER A 179 12.38 3.50 6.73
N CYS A 180 13.51 3.57 7.44
CA CYS A 180 13.53 3.82 8.88
C CYS A 180 13.39 5.31 9.23
N GLY A 181 13.44 6.22 8.24
CA GLY A 181 13.40 7.67 8.47
C GLY A 181 14.76 8.30 8.81
N VAL A 182 15.85 7.54 8.73
CA VAL A 182 17.20 8.00 9.10
C VAL A 182 18.01 8.24 7.82
N VAL A 183 17.59 9.24 7.04
CA VAL A 183 18.18 9.52 5.72
C VAL A 183 19.65 9.88 5.79
N HIS A 184 20.12 10.45 6.90
CA HIS A 184 21.53 10.79 7.06
C HIS A 184 22.43 9.55 6.95
N ASP A 185 22.08 8.45 7.64
CA ASP A 185 22.79 7.17 7.52
C ASP A 185 22.74 6.63 6.07
N ALA A 186 21.63 6.87 5.34
CA ALA A 186 21.53 6.49 3.91
C ALA A 186 22.48 7.30 3.03
N ILE A 187 22.59 8.63 3.26
CA ILE A 187 23.57 9.50 2.58
C ILE A 187 24.99 9.02 2.87
N GLU A 188 25.30 8.71 4.13
CA GLU A 188 26.63 8.25 4.54
C GLU A 188 27.03 6.96 3.82
N VAL A 189 26.09 5.99 3.71
CA VAL A 189 26.29 4.76 2.91
C VAL A 189 26.55 5.10 1.44
N PHE A 190 25.78 6.01 0.87
CA PHE A 190 25.95 6.42 -0.52
C PHE A 190 27.30 7.11 -0.76
N GLU A 191 27.67 8.06 0.09
CA GLU A 191 28.90 8.84 -0.06
C GLU A 191 30.16 7.97 0.09
N ARG A 192 30.17 7.09 1.09
CA ARG A 192 31.29 6.17 1.35
C ARG A 192 31.42 5.01 0.37
N LEU A 193 30.47 4.84 -0.55
CA LEU A 193 30.58 3.82 -1.59
C LEU A 193 31.71 4.21 -2.56
N ASP A 194 32.86 3.53 -2.44
CA ASP A 194 34.10 3.82 -3.19
C ASP A 194 34.04 3.42 -4.67
N CYS A 195 33.01 2.65 -5.08
CA CYS A 195 32.82 2.22 -6.46
C CYS A 195 31.97 3.21 -7.29
N VAL A 196 31.96 3.01 -8.62
CA VAL A 196 31.16 3.81 -9.53
C VAL A 196 29.67 3.64 -9.19
N LYS A 197 29.05 4.75 -8.81
CA LYS A 197 27.63 4.83 -8.49
C LYS A 197 26.83 4.75 -9.78
N ASP A 198 26.20 3.62 -10.01
CA ASP A 198 25.33 3.42 -11.16
C ASP A 198 23.97 4.11 -10.98
N VAL A 199 23.11 3.99 -11.99
CA VAL A 199 21.77 4.58 -11.93
C VAL A 199 20.89 3.94 -10.86
N VAL A 200 21.15 2.68 -10.48
CA VAL A 200 20.33 1.92 -9.52
C VAL A 200 20.53 2.48 -8.11
N VAL A 201 21.78 2.65 -7.68
CA VAL A 201 22.06 3.21 -6.36
C VAL A 201 21.65 4.68 -6.27
N CYS A 202 21.81 5.45 -7.36
CA CYS A 202 21.27 6.82 -7.45
C CYS A 202 19.74 6.82 -7.30
N ASN A 203 19.02 5.92 -8.00
CA ASN A 203 17.57 5.83 -7.91
C ASN A 203 17.10 5.46 -6.49
N SER A 204 17.82 4.59 -5.78
CA SER A 204 17.53 4.29 -4.38
C SER A 204 17.67 5.51 -3.48
N MET A 205 18.71 6.34 -3.68
CA MET A 205 18.85 7.60 -2.94
C MET A 205 17.78 8.62 -3.30
N ILE A 206 17.45 8.80 -4.58
CA ILE A 206 16.37 9.70 -5.01
C ILE A 206 15.05 9.25 -4.38
N SER A 207 14.72 7.96 -4.45
CA SER A 207 13.53 7.40 -3.79
C SER A 207 13.58 7.63 -2.27
N GLY A 208 14.73 7.44 -1.64
CA GLY A 208 14.94 7.70 -0.22
C GLY A 208 14.67 9.14 0.18
N PHE A 209 15.13 10.10 -0.61
CA PHE A 209 14.84 11.52 -0.42
C PHE A 209 13.35 11.83 -0.57
N VAL A 210 12.69 11.30 -1.60
CA VAL A 210 11.25 11.51 -1.85
C VAL A 210 10.41 10.95 -0.69
N GLN A 211 10.69 9.72 -0.24
CA GLN A 211 9.99 9.08 0.89
C GLN A 211 10.11 9.87 2.19
N ASN A 212 11.20 10.62 2.35
CA ASN A 212 11.49 11.42 3.54
C ASN A 212 11.26 12.93 3.32
N ARG A 213 10.52 13.31 2.27
CA ARG A 213 10.13 14.70 1.94
C ARG A 213 11.32 15.66 1.75
N ARG A 214 12.51 15.17 1.38
CA ARG A 214 13.70 15.96 1.05
C ARG A 214 13.77 16.23 -0.46
N PHE A 215 12.76 16.92 -0.98
CA PHE A 215 12.54 17.04 -2.44
C PHE A 215 13.66 17.80 -3.17
N GLU A 216 14.25 18.82 -2.56
CA GLU A 216 15.37 19.57 -3.16
C GLU A 216 16.58 18.68 -3.44
N GLU A 217 16.92 17.80 -2.49
CA GLU A 217 18.01 16.84 -2.67
C GLU A 217 17.67 15.76 -3.70
N ALA A 218 16.40 15.34 -3.76
CA ALA A 218 15.93 14.46 -4.81
C ALA A 218 16.13 15.09 -6.20
N PHE A 219 15.72 16.35 -6.39
CA PHE A 219 15.88 17.06 -7.67
C PHE A 219 17.35 17.30 -8.02
N SER A 220 18.16 17.73 -7.04
CA SER A 220 19.61 17.88 -7.21
C SER A 220 20.27 16.58 -7.66
N MET A 221 19.89 15.45 -7.05
CA MET A 221 20.43 14.15 -7.43
C MET A 221 19.94 13.70 -8.81
N VAL A 222 18.67 13.92 -9.18
CA VAL A 222 18.16 13.66 -10.53
C VAL A 222 18.99 14.42 -11.58
N GLY A 223 19.36 15.68 -11.31
CA GLY A 223 20.21 16.48 -12.18
C GLY A 223 21.65 15.95 -12.33
N LYS A 224 22.17 15.22 -11.33
CA LYS A 224 23.50 14.59 -11.37
C LYS A 224 23.51 13.27 -12.14
N VAL A 225 22.36 12.64 -12.38
CA VAL A 225 22.27 11.39 -13.15
C VAL A 225 22.44 11.69 -14.64
N ALA A 226 23.58 11.29 -15.22
CA ALA A 226 23.90 11.58 -16.62
C ALA A 226 22.89 10.98 -17.63
N ARG A 227 22.37 9.78 -17.34
CA ARG A 227 21.37 9.10 -18.18
C ARG A 227 20.20 8.61 -17.31
N PRO A 228 19.23 9.49 -16.99
CA PRO A 228 18.02 9.12 -16.27
C PRO A 228 17.25 8.04 -17.06
N ASN A 229 16.84 6.99 -16.36
CA ASN A 229 15.98 5.95 -16.91
C ASN A 229 14.52 6.13 -16.43
N GLY A 230 13.61 5.24 -16.86
CA GLY A 230 12.19 5.31 -16.47
C GLY A 230 11.98 5.36 -14.95
N VAL A 231 12.79 4.65 -14.17
CA VAL A 231 12.74 4.68 -12.70
C VAL A 231 13.17 6.05 -12.15
N THR A 232 14.27 6.62 -12.64
CA THR A 232 14.74 7.96 -12.25
C THR A 232 13.65 9.02 -12.50
N LEU A 233 13.05 8.98 -13.69
CA LEU A 233 11.99 9.91 -14.09
C LEU A 233 10.72 9.70 -13.27
N THR A 234 10.38 8.45 -12.95
CA THR A 234 9.22 8.14 -12.09
C THR A 234 9.41 8.73 -10.70
N CYS A 235 10.58 8.57 -10.08
CA CYS A 235 10.88 9.18 -8.79
C CYS A 235 10.82 10.72 -8.85
N ALA A 236 11.33 11.33 -9.91
CA ALA A 236 11.24 12.77 -10.13
C ALA A 236 9.77 13.24 -10.27
N VAL A 237 8.94 12.52 -11.02
CA VAL A 237 7.51 12.79 -11.16
C VAL A 237 6.78 12.65 -9.82
N SER A 238 7.09 11.63 -9.02
CA SER A 238 6.54 11.48 -7.67
C SER A 238 6.91 12.67 -6.77
N ALA A 239 8.16 13.17 -6.84
CA ALA A 239 8.56 14.38 -6.13
C ALA A 239 7.77 15.62 -6.57
N CYS A 240 7.50 15.77 -7.89
CA CYS A 240 6.65 16.85 -8.41
C CYS A 240 5.22 16.74 -7.89
N SER A 241 4.69 15.52 -7.84
CA SER A 241 3.34 15.22 -7.38
C SER A 241 3.13 15.65 -5.93
N GLU A 242 4.14 15.43 -5.07
CA GLU A 242 4.10 15.81 -3.65
C GLU A 242 4.41 17.29 -3.39
N THR A 243 5.18 17.95 -4.25
CA THR A 243 5.52 19.39 -4.14
C THR A 243 4.57 20.30 -4.92
N LEU A 244 3.62 19.72 -5.67
CA LEU A 244 2.73 20.43 -6.60
C LEU A 244 3.49 21.27 -7.65
N ASN A 245 4.71 20.85 -7.99
CA ASN A 245 5.56 21.58 -8.94
C ASN A 245 5.25 21.18 -10.39
N LEU A 246 4.21 21.80 -10.95
CA LEU A 246 3.77 21.55 -12.32
C LEU A 246 4.84 21.88 -13.37
N GLY A 247 5.66 22.92 -13.13
CA GLY A 247 6.72 23.33 -14.04
C GLY A 247 7.79 22.25 -14.22
N TYR A 248 8.33 21.73 -13.12
CA TYR A 248 9.31 20.64 -13.16
C TYR A 248 8.67 19.32 -13.63
N GLY A 249 7.40 19.08 -13.29
CA GLY A 249 6.62 17.95 -13.79
C GLY A 249 6.50 17.94 -15.32
N LYS A 250 6.20 19.09 -15.95
CA LYS A 250 6.18 19.24 -17.42
C LYS A 250 7.56 19.01 -18.03
N GLN A 251 8.63 19.56 -17.44
CA GLN A 251 9.99 19.35 -17.92
C GLN A 251 10.39 17.86 -17.88
N THR A 252 10.05 17.18 -16.78
CA THR A 252 10.29 15.74 -16.61
C THR A 252 9.50 14.91 -17.61
N HIS A 253 8.24 15.27 -17.88
CA HIS A 253 7.42 14.62 -18.91
C HIS A 253 8.02 14.81 -20.31
N CYS A 254 8.49 16.01 -20.66
CA CYS A 254 9.20 16.25 -21.92
C CYS A 254 10.49 15.41 -22.02
N ALA A 255 11.25 15.29 -20.93
CA ALA A 255 12.44 14.45 -20.88
C ALA A 255 12.12 12.97 -21.09
N ALA A 256 11.00 12.49 -20.53
CA ALA A 256 10.50 11.13 -20.74
C ALA A 256 10.19 10.85 -22.22
N ILE A 257 9.45 11.74 -22.88
CA ILE A 257 9.11 11.61 -24.30
C ILE A 257 10.37 11.60 -25.17
N ARG A 258 11.30 12.53 -24.96
CA ARG A 258 12.56 12.60 -25.73
C ARG A 258 13.44 11.35 -25.59
N ARG A 259 13.31 10.63 -24.48
CA ARG A 259 14.07 9.41 -24.18
C ARG A 259 13.31 8.12 -24.53
N GLY A 260 12.10 8.21 -25.07
CA GLY A 260 11.28 7.06 -25.44
C GLY A 260 10.64 6.32 -24.27
N PHE A 261 10.41 7.00 -23.14
CA PHE A 261 9.70 6.45 -21.98
C PHE A 261 8.20 6.82 -21.98
N ASP A 262 7.67 7.37 -23.07
CA ASP A 262 6.25 7.73 -23.21
C ASP A 262 5.30 6.52 -23.32
N SER A 263 5.85 5.33 -23.57
CA SER A 263 5.13 4.06 -23.51
C SER A 263 5.32 3.29 -22.20
N ASP A 264 6.11 3.80 -21.25
CA ASP A 264 6.31 3.15 -19.94
C ASP A 264 5.06 3.36 -19.07
N THR A 265 4.26 2.30 -18.89
CA THR A 265 3.00 2.37 -18.14
C THR A 265 3.21 2.82 -16.68
N ILE A 266 4.33 2.48 -16.04
CA ILE A 266 4.60 2.88 -14.65
C ILE A 266 4.82 4.40 -14.60
N LEU A 267 5.66 4.92 -15.48
CA LEU A 267 5.93 6.35 -15.57
C LEU A 267 4.68 7.14 -15.97
N CYS A 268 3.91 6.65 -16.95
CA CYS A 268 2.68 7.30 -17.39
C CYS A 268 1.61 7.32 -16.28
N ASN A 269 1.49 6.26 -15.48
CA ASN A 269 0.60 6.26 -14.31
C ASN A 269 1.04 7.31 -13.27
N ALA A 270 2.34 7.44 -13.01
CA ALA A 270 2.87 8.49 -12.13
C ALA A 270 2.61 9.90 -12.68
N LEU A 271 2.69 10.08 -14.01
CA LEU A 271 2.38 11.35 -14.67
C LEU A 271 0.89 11.70 -14.56
N VAL A 272 -0.01 10.73 -14.70
CA VAL A 272 -1.46 10.92 -14.48
C VAL A 272 -1.71 11.43 -13.06
N ASP A 273 -1.12 10.78 -12.05
CA ASP A 273 -1.22 11.22 -10.64
C ASP A 273 -0.66 12.63 -10.45
N MET A 274 0.53 12.92 -10.98
CA MET A 274 1.19 14.22 -10.85
C MET A 274 0.35 15.35 -11.47
N TYR A 275 -0.11 15.19 -12.71
CA TYR A 275 -0.95 16.22 -13.35
C TYR A 275 -2.27 16.40 -12.60
N ALA A 276 -2.89 15.32 -12.13
CA ALA A 276 -4.12 15.39 -11.34
C ALA A 276 -3.90 16.16 -10.02
N LYS A 277 -2.84 15.84 -9.25
CA LYS A 277 -2.53 16.55 -8.00
C LYS A 277 -2.19 18.02 -8.23
N CYS A 278 -1.51 18.35 -9.33
CA CYS A 278 -1.19 19.72 -9.72
C CYS A 278 -2.40 20.49 -10.30
N GLY A 279 -3.61 19.94 -10.27
CA GLY A 279 -4.82 20.60 -10.76
C GLY A 279 -5.00 20.60 -12.28
N ALA A 280 -4.12 19.94 -13.04
CA ALA A 280 -4.16 19.88 -14.50
C ALA A 280 -4.83 18.58 -14.99
N ILE A 281 -6.10 18.37 -14.64
CA ILE A 281 -6.84 17.13 -14.91
C ILE A 281 -6.96 16.80 -16.41
N GLU A 282 -7.05 17.81 -17.28
CA GLU A 282 -7.08 17.63 -18.73
C GLU A 282 -5.75 17.04 -19.25
N ALA A 283 -4.62 17.50 -18.71
CA ALA A 283 -3.30 16.94 -19.04
C ALA A 283 -3.18 15.49 -18.55
N ALA A 284 -3.69 15.20 -17.36
CA ALA A 284 -3.76 13.82 -16.84
C ALA A 284 -4.58 12.91 -17.78
N ASN A 285 -5.73 13.38 -18.27
CA ASN A 285 -6.55 12.65 -19.23
C ASN A 285 -5.83 12.42 -20.58
N ILE A 286 -5.08 13.41 -21.08
CA ILE A 286 -4.27 13.26 -22.29
C ILE A 286 -3.22 12.16 -22.12
N VAL A 287 -2.49 12.16 -20.99
CA VAL A 287 -1.51 11.10 -20.69
C VAL A 287 -2.18 9.74 -20.60
N PHE A 288 -3.28 9.63 -19.84
CA PHE A 288 -4.05 8.40 -19.70
C PHE A 288 -4.48 7.82 -21.06
N ASN A 289 -5.02 8.65 -21.95
CA ASN A 289 -5.47 8.19 -23.26
C ASN A 289 -4.31 7.68 -24.14
N ARG A 290 -3.09 8.18 -23.95
CA ARG A 290 -1.88 7.74 -24.68
C ARG A 290 -1.28 6.44 -24.17
N ILE A 291 -1.66 5.96 -22.98
CA ILE A 291 -1.20 4.67 -22.46
C ILE A 291 -1.71 3.55 -23.38
N ARG A 292 -0.79 2.83 -24.03
CA ARG A 292 -1.11 1.71 -24.94
C ARG A 292 -1.72 0.54 -24.19
N GLU A 293 -1.05 0.11 -23.13
CA GLU A 293 -1.46 -1.00 -22.28
C GLU A 293 -1.87 -0.47 -20.90
N LYS A 294 -3.18 -0.21 -20.76
CA LYS A 294 -3.75 0.31 -19.52
C LYS A 294 -3.93 -0.84 -18.55
N ASN A 295 -3.30 -0.76 -17.39
CA ASN A 295 -3.54 -1.73 -16.33
C ASN A 295 -4.54 -1.18 -15.30
N VAL A 296 -4.83 -1.97 -14.26
CA VAL A 296 -5.78 -1.58 -13.19
C VAL A 296 -5.35 -0.26 -12.53
N VAL A 297 -4.05 -0.01 -12.41
CA VAL A 297 -3.51 1.24 -11.84
C VAL A 297 -3.84 2.42 -12.76
N SER A 298 -3.63 2.31 -14.07
CA SER A 298 -3.95 3.37 -15.04
C SER A 298 -5.41 3.83 -14.93
N TRP A 299 -6.35 2.88 -14.91
CA TRP A 299 -7.78 3.15 -14.77
C TRP A 299 -8.14 3.72 -13.41
N THR A 300 -7.63 3.13 -12.34
CA THR A 300 -7.95 3.55 -10.97
C THR A 300 -7.44 4.96 -10.68
N SER A 301 -6.21 5.30 -11.14
CA SER A 301 -5.63 6.63 -10.97
C SER A 301 -6.46 7.72 -11.66
N ILE A 302 -6.94 7.49 -12.89
CA ILE A 302 -7.75 8.50 -13.59
C ILE A 302 -9.15 8.62 -12.98
N ILE A 303 -9.77 7.52 -12.53
CA ILE A 303 -11.07 7.54 -11.84
C ILE A 303 -10.99 8.33 -10.53
N ASP A 304 -9.97 8.06 -9.69
CA ASP A 304 -9.74 8.80 -8.44
C ASP A 304 -9.43 10.28 -8.72
N ALA A 305 -8.68 10.58 -9.79
CA ALA A 305 -8.41 11.95 -10.21
C ALA A 305 -9.71 12.72 -10.53
N TYR A 306 -10.58 12.21 -11.41
CA TYR A 306 -11.85 12.89 -11.67
C TYR A 306 -12.73 13.00 -10.40
N GLY A 307 -12.76 11.97 -9.56
CA GLY A 307 -13.51 11.98 -8.31
C GLY A 307 -13.02 13.01 -7.27
N SER A 308 -11.70 13.21 -7.16
CA SER A 308 -11.10 14.23 -6.27
C SER A 308 -11.31 15.66 -6.78
N HIS A 309 -11.47 15.84 -8.09
CA HIS A 309 -11.81 17.10 -8.74
C HIS A 309 -13.33 17.39 -8.80
N GLY A 310 -14.15 16.62 -8.09
CA GLY A 310 -15.62 16.82 -8.04
C GLY A 310 -16.34 16.45 -9.34
N ARG A 311 -15.68 15.75 -10.26
CA ARG A 311 -16.19 15.33 -11.57
C ARG A 311 -16.66 13.88 -11.52
N GLY A 312 -17.65 13.61 -10.65
CA GLY A 312 -18.09 12.24 -10.35
C GLY A 312 -18.74 11.52 -11.52
N ASN A 313 -19.46 12.24 -12.40
CA ASN A 313 -20.07 11.64 -13.57
C ASN A 313 -19.01 11.11 -14.54
N GLU A 314 -17.98 11.91 -14.83
CA GLU A 314 -16.86 11.49 -15.69
C GLU A 314 -16.04 10.36 -15.06
N ALA A 315 -15.89 10.36 -13.73
CA ALA A 315 -15.28 9.24 -13.02
C ALA A 315 -16.07 7.93 -13.19
N LEU A 316 -17.40 8.00 -13.14
CA LEU A 316 -18.27 6.83 -13.37
C LEU A 316 -18.30 6.40 -14.85
N GLU A 317 -18.24 7.33 -15.80
CA GLU A 317 -18.08 7.00 -17.22
C GLU A 317 -16.79 6.22 -17.48
N LEU A 318 -15.68 6.64 -16.87
CA LEU A 318 -14.40 5.91 -16.94
C LEU A 318 -14.48 4.54 -16.26
N PHE A 319 -15.18 4.45 -15.13
CA PHE A 319 -15.43 3.17 -14.45
C PHE A 319 -16.26 2.22 -15.33
N GLU A 320 -17.32 2.69 -15.98
CA GLU A 320 -18.10 1.88 -16.90
C GLU A 320 -17.30 1.48 -18.15
N ARG A 321 -16.48 2.37 -18.70
CA ARG A 321 -15.56 2.02 -19.81
C ARG A 321 -14.60 0.92 -19.43
N MET A 322 -14.02 0.97 -18.23
CA MET A 322 -13.17 -0.11 -17.70
C MET A 322 -13.95 -1.43 -17.63
N ARG A 323 -15.18 -1.38 -17.09
CA ARG A 323 -16.04 -2.56 -16.90
C ARG A 323 -16.50 -3.19 -18.21
N GLN A 324 -16.76 -2.39 -19.23
CA GLN A 324 -17.24 -2.84 -20.54
C GLN A 324 -16.11 -3.39 -21.43
N GLY A 325 -14.85 -3.22 -21.01
CA GLY A 325 -13.68 -3.74 -21.73
C GLY A 325 -13.39 -2.92 -23.00
N GLU A 326 -12.67 -1.81 -22.85
CA GLU A 326 -12.28 -1.00 -24.00
C GLU A 326 -11.15 -1.66 -24.84
N ARG A 327 -11.42 -1.78 -26.14
CA ARG A 327 -10.51 -1.94 -27.29
C ARG A 327 -9.47 -3.08 -27.36
N SER A 328 -9.10 -3.79 -26.30
CA SER A 328 -8.28 -5.04 -26.40
C SER A 328 -7.86 -5.65 -25.06
N GLN A 329 -8.14 -5.00 -23.92
CA GLN A 329 -7.67 -5.46 -22.61
C GLN A 329 -8.84 -5.62 -21.64
N ASN A 330 -9.15 -6.87 -21.29
CA ASN A 330 -10.17 -7.21 -20.30
C ASN A 330 -9.64 -6.94 -18.88
N VAL A 331 -9.46 -5.65 -18.54
CA VAL A 331 -8.95 -5.22 -17.24
C VAL A 331 -10.09 -5.09 -16.25
N LEU A 332 -10.15 -5.99 -15.28
CA LEU A 332 -11.21 -6.02 -14.28
C LEU A 332 -10.96 -5.01 -13.15
N PRO A 333 -12.00 -4.30 -12.69
CA PRO A 333 -11.94 -3.50 -11.46
C PRO A 333 -11.52 -4.34 -10.26
N ASN A 334 -10.70 -3.77 -9.38
CA ASN A 334 -10.37 -4.36 -8.08
C ASN A 334 -10.99 -3.54 -6.93
N ALA A 335 -10.74 -3.94 -5.68
CA ALA A 335 -11.25 -3.23 -4.50
C ALA A 335 -10.88 -1.72 -4.52
N VAL A 336 -9.65 -1.37 -4.90
CA VAL A 336 -9.20 0.02 -4.96
C VAL A 336 -9.96 0.81 -6.04
N THR A 337 -10.26 0.20 -7.18
CA THR A 337 -11.09 0.82 -8.23
C THR A 337 -12.50 1.13 -7.72
N PHE A 338 -13.13 0.18 -7.01
CA PHE A 338 -14.45 0.40 -6.41
C PHE A 338 -14.43 1.50 -5.34
N LEU A 339 -13.37 1.55 -4.52
CA LEU A 339 -13.20 2.63 -3.54
C LEU A 339 -13.08 4.01 -4.21
N ALA A 340 -12.38 4.10 -5.34
CA ALA A 340 -12.27 5.33 -6.12
C ALA A 340 -13.64 5.77 -6.68
N ALA A 341 -14.39 4.84 -7.29
CA ALA A 341 -15.75 5.12 -7.78
C ALA A 341 -16.72 5.53 -6.66
N LEU A 342 -16.70 4.85 -5.51
CA LEU A 342 -17.49 5.20 -4.33
C LEU A 342 -17.14 6.59 -3.79
N SER A 343 -15.84 6.91 -3.73
CA SER A 343 -15.36 8.23 -3.30
C SER A 343 -15.82 9.34 -4.25
N ALA A 344 -15.76 9.10 -5.57
CA ALA A 344 -16.25 10.03 -6.58
C ALA A 344 -17.76 10.31 -6.42
N CYS A 345 -18.56 9.27 -6.18
CA CYS A 345 -19.98 9.39 -5.85
C CYS A 345 -20.18 10.20 -4.55
N GLY A 346 -19.38 9.94 -3.53
CA GLY A 346 -19.39 10.64 -2.24
C GLY A 346 -19.08 12.14 -2.32
N HIS A 347 -18.17 12.53 -3.22
CA HIS A 347 -17.82 13.94 -3.46
C HIS A 347 -18.84 14.66 -4.33
N SER A 348 -19.51 13.95 -5.24
CA SER A 348 -20.44 14.53 -6.22
C SER A 348 -21.92 14.36 -5.83
N GLY A 349 -22.20 13.78 -4.66
CA GLY A 349 -23.57 13.54 -4.18
C GLY A 349 -24.34 12.49 -4.99
N LEU A 350 -23.67 11.60 -5.73
CA LEU A 350 -24.31 10.57 -6.55
C LEU A 350 -24.69 9.36 -5.70
N VAL A 351 -25.70 9.52 -4.84
CA VAL A 351 -26.08 8.55 -3.79
C VAL A 351 -26.44 7.19 -4.38
N ASP A 352 -27.32 7.15 -5.37
CA ASP A 352 -27.80 5.88 -5.93
C ASP A 352 -26.73 5.17 -6.75
N GLU A 353 -25.90 5.90 -7.49
CA GLU A 353 -24.76 5.30 -8.21
C GLU A 353 -23.70 4.76 -7.25
N GLY A 354 -23.42 5.45 -6.14
CA GLY A 354 -22.54 4.94 -5.10
C GLY A 354 -23.07 3.65 -4.47
N ARG A 355 -24.37 3.58 -4.16
CA ARG A 355 -25.02 2.35 -3.68
C ARG A 355 -24.91 1.22 -4.68
N LYS A 356 -25.20 1.47 -5.97
CA LYS A 356 -25.06 0.48 -7.05
C LYS A 356 -23.62 -0.03 -7.16
N CYS A 357 -22.63 0.85 -7.12
CA CYS A 357 -21.21 0.48 -7.16
C CYS A 357 -20.83 -0.44 -6.00
N PHE A 358 -21.30 -0.14 -4.79
CA PHE A 358 -21.01 -0.95 -3.60
C PHE A 358 -21.56 -2.38 -3.73
N PHE A 359 -22.83 -2.54 -4.11
CA PHE A 359 -23.43 -3.87 -4.23
C PHE A 359 -22.87 -4.64 -5.43
N LEU A 360 -22.57 -3.95 -6.52
CA LEU A 360 -21.94 -4.54 -7.70
C LEU A 360 -20.59 -5.21 -7.38
N MET A 361 -19.77 -4.57 -6.53
CA MET A 361 -18.48 -5.11 -6.07
C MET A 361 -18.64 -6.51 -5.47
N ARG A 362 -19.65 -6.69 -4.60
CA ARG A 362 -19.94 -7.93 -3.91
C ARG A 362 -20.62 -8.96 -4.82
N ASP A 363 -21.66 -8.51 -5.53
CA ASP A 363 -22.62 -9.43 -6.16
C ASP A 363 -22.10 -9.93 -7.51
N LYS A 364 -21.48 -9.05 -8.32
CA LYS A 364 -20.95 -9.41 -9.65
C LYS A 364 -19.47 -9.78 -9.60
N TYR A 365 -18.65 -8.97 -8.91
CA TYR A 365 -17.19 -9.15 -8.93
C TYR A 365 -16.67 -10.04 -7.80
N ARG A 366 -17.52 -10.43 -6.85
CA ARG A 366 -17.16 -11.26 -5.68
C ARG A 366 -15.98 -10.68 -4.89
N ILE A 367 -15.84 -9.35 -4.90
CA ILE A 367 -14.81 -8.66 -4.13
C ILE A 367 -15.43 -8.30 -2.78
N GLU A 368 -14.78 -8.75 -1.71
CA GLU A 368 -15.24 -8.48 -0.35
C GLU A 368 -15.01 -7.01 0.03
N PRO A 369 -16.05 -6.26 0.45
CA PRO A 369 -15.86 -4.89 0.89
C PRO A 369 -15.00 -4.81 2.16
N GLY A 370 -13.88 -4.09 2.06
CA GLY A 370 -13.06 -3.70 3.21
C GLY A 370 -13.65 -2.49 3.98
N PRO A 371 -13.12 -2.16 5.16
CA PRO A 371 -13.66 -1.09 6.02
C PRO A 371 -13.77 0.27 5.33
N GLU A 372 -12.84 0.61 4.43
CA GLU A 372 -12.88 1.89 3.70
C GLU A 372 -14.06 2.00 2.73
N HIS A 373 -14.52 0.89 2.16
CA HIS A 373 -15.70 0.88 1.28
C HIS A 373 -16.96 1.17 2.09
N TYR A 374 -17.10 0.54 3.26
CA TYR A 374 -18.20 0.80 4.19
C TYR A 374 -18.18 2.24 4.69
N ALA A 375 -17.00 2.76 5.08
CA ALA A 375 -16.84 4.14 5.51
C ALA A 375 -17.25 5.14 4.41
N CYS A 376 -16.94 4.86 3.14
CA CYS A 376 -17.38 5.69 2.03
C CYS A 376 -18.90 5.63 1.83
N LEU A 377 -19.50 4.44 1.86
CA LEU A 377 -20.95 4.26 1.71
C LEU A 377 -21.73 4.93 2.86
N ILE A 378 -21.30 4.75 4.10
CA ILE A 378 -21.92 5.36 5.29
C ILE A 378 -21.85 6.89 5.21
N ASN A 379 -20.68 7.45 4.85
CA ASN A 379 -20.56 8.91 4.66
C ASN A 379 -21.48 9.43 3.55
N LEU A 380 -21.59 8.71 2.43
CA LEU A 380 -22.48 9.07 1.33
C LEU A 380 -23.95 9.08 1.78
N LEU A 381 -24.40 8.04 2.48
CA LEU A 381 -25.76 7.92 3.00
C LEU A 381 -26.06 8.97 4.08
N GLY A 382 -25.13 9.19 5.02
CA GLY A 382 -25.28 10.19 6.07
C GLY A 382 -25.42 11.60 5.51
N ARG A 383 -24.59 11.99 4.54
CA ARG A 383 -24.70 13.29 3.85
C ARG A 383 -26.01 13.44 3.08
N ALA A 384 -26.60 12.34 2.64
CA ALA A 384 -27.89 12.31 1.97
C ALA A 384 -29.09 12.27 2.94
N GLY A 385 -28.85 12.33 4.26
CA GLY A 385 -29.91 12.22 5.28
C GLY A 385 -30.47 10.81 5.48
N ARG A 386 -29.90 9.78 4.83
CA ARG A 386 -30.36 8.38 4.90
C ARG A 386 -29.77 7.66 6.12
N ILE A 387 -30.00 8.21 7.30
CA ILE A 387 -29.33 7.75 8.54
C ILE A 387 -29.74 6.33 8.94
N GLU A 388 -30.98 5.93 8.72
CA GLU A 388 -31.48 4.58 9.03
C GLU A 388 -30.69 3.51 8.27
N GLU A 389 -30.55 3.67 6.95
CA GLU A 389 -29.78 2.73 6.12
C GLU A 389 -28.29 2.73 6.48
N ALA A 390 -27.72 3.89 6.81
CA ALA A 390 -26.34 3.98 7.28
C ALA A 390 -26.16 3.22 8.62
N TRP A 391 -27.15 3.30 9.51
CA TRP A 391 -27.15 2.60 10.79
C TRP A 391 -27.31 1.09 10.63
N ASP A 392 -28.19 0.63 9.75
CA ASP A 392 -28.35 -0.81 9.48
C ASP A 392 -27.05 -1.45 8.97
N ILE A 393 -26.33 -0.74 8.08
CA ILE A 393 -25.01 -1.17 7.59
C ILE A 393 -23.99 -1.17 8.74
N TYR A 394 -23.95 -0.12 9.56
CA TYR A 394 -23.03 -0.07 10.71
C TYR A 394 -23.33 -1.18 11.74
N HIS A 395 -24.61 -1.41 12.04
CA HIS A 395 -25.06 -2.36 13.05
C HIS A 395 -24.79 -3.80 12.62
N SER A 396 -25.07 -4.14 11.35
CA SER A 396 -24.75 -5.47 10.79
C SER A 396 -23.25 -5.77 10.87
N LEU A 397 -22.38 -4.78 10.59
CA LEU A 397 -20.93 -4.93 10.77
C LEU A 397 -20.55 -5.20 12.23
N SER A 398 -21.16 -4.47 13.17
CA SER A 398 -20.88 -4.63 14.61
C SER A 398 -21.38 -5.98 15.16
N ALA A 399 -22.41 -6.57 14.58
CA ALA A 399 -23.01 -7.83 15.04
C ALA A 399 -22.32 -9.07 14.44
N GLU A 400 -22.02 -9.04 13.14
CA GLU A 400 -21.59 -10.23 12.40
C GLU A 400 -20.07 -10.29 12.15
N THR A 401 -19.37 -9.14 12.16
CA THR A 401 -17.97 -9.05 11.72
C THR A 401 -17.15 -8.07 12.57
N ALA A 402 -16.94 -8.41 13.85
CA ALA A 402 -16.17 -7.57 14.79
C ALA A 402 -14.77 -7.16 14.28
N ASP A 403 -14.13 -7.99 13.44
CA ASP A 403 -12.83 -7.67 12.81
C ASP A 403 -12.90 -6.57 11.73
N LYS A 404 -14.08 -6.27 11.19
CA LYS A 404 -14.30 -5.23 10.16
C LYS A 404 -14.68 -3.86 10.73
N LEU A 405 -15.05 -3.80 12.01
CA LEU A 405 -15.35 -2.55 12.70
C LEU A 405 -14.05 -1.79 13.01
N SER A 406 -13.57 -1.04 12.01
CA SER A 406 -12.38 -0.22 12.13
C SER A 406 -12.69 1.19 12.65
N ASN A 407 -11.65 1.90 13.09
CA ASN A 407 -11.72 3.33 13.42
C ASN A 407 -12.39 4.13 12.26
N ALA A 408 -12.02 3.86 11.01
CA ALA A 408 -12.59 4.55 9.83
C ALA A 408 -14.11 4.40 9.70
N VAL A 409 -14.67 3.23 10.01
CA VAL A 409 -16.11 2.98 9.96
C VAL A 409 -16.84 3.70 11.09
N CYS A 410 -16.31 3.68 12.32
CA CYS A 410 -16.85 4.45 13.43
C CYS A 410 -16.82 5.96 13.16
N VAL A 411 -15.72 6.48 12.60
CA VAL A 411 -15.61 7.89 12.23
C VAL A 411 -16.63 8.27 11.16
N ALA A 412 -16.82 7.42 10.14
CA ALA A 412 -17.83 7.67 9.11
C ALA A 412 -19.25 7.71 9.70
N MET A 413 -19.59 6.77 10.59
CA MET A 413 -20.91 6.75 11.21
C MET A 413 -21.11 7.93 12.18
N LEU A 414 -20.08 8.30 12.94
CA LEU A 414 -20.12 9.46 13.83
C LEU A 414 -20.34 10.76 13.04
N ASN A 415 -19.68 10.90 11.89
CA ASN A 415 -19.89 12.02 10.98
C ASN A 415 -21.31 12.03 10.41
N ALA A 416 -21.85 10.86 10.02
CA ALA A 416 -23.23 10.74 9.56
C ALA A 416 -24.23 11.18 10.65
N CYS A 417 -24.05 10.73 11.89
CA CYS A 417 -24.86 11.15 13.03
C CYS A 417 -24.74 12.66 13.30
N GLY A 418 -23.54 13.23 13.18
CA GLY A 418 -23.33 14.67 13.34
C GLY A 418 -24.04 15.51 12.28
N VAL A 419 -24.03 15.07 11.02
CA VAL A 419 -24.75 15.72 9.92
C VAL A 419 -26.27 15.60 10.08
N CYS A 420 -26.75 14.44 10.51
CA CYS A 420 -28.18 14.17 10.71
C CYS A 420 -28.72 14.60 12.08
N MET A 421 -27.89 15.18 12.95
CA MET A 421 -28.22 15.56 14.33
C MET A 421 -28.74 14.38 15.20
N ASP A 422 -28.31 13.15 14.91
CA ASP A 422 -28.70 11.94 15.65
C ASP A 422 -27.80 11.72 16.87
N PHE A 423 -28.20 12.31 18.01
CA PHE A 423 -27.44 12.22 19.25
C PHE A 423 -27.36 10.79 19.79
N VAL A 424 -28.46 10.04 19.76
CA VAL A 424 -28.56 8.73 20.44
C VAL A 424 -27.60 7.73 19.81
N ARG A 425 -27.64 7.61 18.48
CA ARG A 425 -26.72 6.74 17.73
C ARG A 425 -25.30 7.26 17.77
N GLY A 426 -25.11 8.56 17.64
CA GLY A 426 -23.78 9.17 17.68
C GLY A 426 -23.07 8.99 19.02
N GLU A 427 -23.78 9.05 20.16
CA GLU A 427 -23.18 8.78 21.48
C GLU A 427 -22.71 7.33 21.63
N GLN A 428 -23.45 6.36 21.08
CA GLN A 428 -23.05 4.95 21.08
C GLN A 428 -21.76 4.74 20.27
N VAL A 429 -21.69 5.34 19.08
CA VAL A 429 -20.51 5.26 18.21
C VAL A 429 -19.31 5.99 18.85
N ALA A 430 -19.52 7.14 19.48
CA ALA A 430 -18.49 7.90 20.18
C ALA A 430 -17.82 7.09 21.28
N LYS A 431 -18.61 6.44 22.15
CA LYS A 431 -18.08 5.55 23.19
C LYS A 431 -17.26 4.42 22.59
N LYS A 432 -17.77 3.79 21.52
CA LYS A 432 -17.07 2.70 20.83
C LYS A 432 -15.75 3.14 20.20
N LEU A 433 -15.71 4.32 19.56
CA LEU A 433 -14.50 4.88 18.95
C LEU A 433 -13.40 5.13 19.99
N LEU A 434 -13.76 5.68 21.15
CA LEU A 434 -12.83 5.91 22.26
C LEU A 434 -12.37 4.62 22.96
N GLU A 435 -13.17 3.55 22.90
CA GLU A 435 -12.75 2.23 23.35
C GLU A 435 -11.71 1.60 22.42
N ILE A 436 -11.92 1.73 21.11
CA ILE A 436 -11.03 1.17 20.07
C ILE A 436 -9.69 1.91 20.05
N ASP A 437 -9.70 3.23 20.16
CA ASP A 437 -8.51 4.06 19.93
C ASP A 437 -8.25 5.06 21.06
N ARG A 438 -7.86 4.52 22.22
CA ARG A 438 -7.69 5.26 23.49
C ARG A 438 -6.51 6.22 23.53
N GLU A 439 -5.53 6.03 22.66
CA GLU A 439 -4.26 6.78 22.66
C GLU A 439 -4.15 7.74 21.48
N ASN A 440 -5.08 7.70 20.52
CA ASN A 440 -5.06 8.60 19.37
C ASN A 440 -5.76 9.93 19.68
N PRO A 441 -5.03 11.07 19.70
CA PRO A 441 -5.62 12.39 19.90
C PRO A 441 -6.71 12.74 18.87
N GLY A 442 -6.59 12.21 17.64
CA GLY A 442 -7.56 12.44 16.56
C GLY A 442 -8.97 11.93 16.90
N SER A 443 -9.08 10.79 17.59
CA SER A 443 -10.37 10.22 18.00
C SER A 443 -11.11 11.14 18.98
N TYR A 444 -10.39 11.71 19.95
CA TYR A 444 -10.95 12.68 20.90
C TYR A 444 -11.43 13.95 20.21
N VAL A 445 -10.64 14.47 19.26
CA VAL A 445 -11.01 15.65 18.46
C VAL A 445 -12.28 15.38 17.65
N LEU A 446 -12.37 14.23 16.98
CA LEU A 446 -13.55 13.87 16.18
C LEU A 446 -14.81 13.72 17.03
N VAL A 447 -14.72 13.10 18.21
CA VAL A 447 -15.87 13.00 19.13
C VAL A 447 -16.24 14.36 19.72
N SER A 448 -15.26 15.20 20.06
CA SER A 448 -15.50 16.58 20.50
C SER A 448 -16.21 17.40 19.41
N ASN A 449 -15.80 17.26 18.15
CA ASN A 449 -16.46 17.90 17.00
C ASN A 449 -17.90 17.42 16.81
N PHE A 450 -18.15 16.11 16.98
CA PHE A 450 -19.51 15.58 16.94
C PHE A 450 -20.39 16.19 18.03
N TYR A 451 -19.93 16.21 19.28
CA TYR A 451 -20.69 16.83 20.37
C TYR A 451 -20.96 18.32 20.12
N ALA A 452 -19.99 19.05 19.60
CA ALA A 452 -20.18 20.44 19.19
C ALA A 452 -21.21 20.58 18.05
N ALA A 453 -21.17 19.69 17.04
CA ALA A 453 -22.11 19.69 15.92
C ALA A 453 -23.56 19.49 16.38
N VAL A 454 -23.80 18.59 17.34
CA VAL A 454 -25.13 18.33 17.93
C VAL A 454 -25.49 19.29 19.07
N GLY A 455 -24.70 20.35 19.32
CA GLY A 455 -24.98 21.40 20.32
C GLY A 455 -24.68 21.05 21.78
N ARG A 456 -23.94 19.96 22.04
CA ARG A 456 -23.60 19.46 23.38
C ARG A 456 -22.21 19.90 23.82
N TRP A 457 -22.04 21.20 24.02
CA TRP A 457 -20.75 21.83 24.37
C TRP A 457 -20.08 21.28 25.63
N GLY A 458 -20.85 20.93 26.67
CA GLY A 458 -20.29 20.35 27.90
C GLY A 458 -19.50 19.06 27.66
N GLY A 459 -20.06 18.14 26.85
CA GLY A 459 -19.37 16.90 26.49
C GLY A 459 -18.16 17.13 25.59
N ALA A 460 -18.19 18.16 24.73
CA ALA A 460 -17.05 18.55 23.92
C ALA A 460 -15.87 19.06 24.77
N ASP A 461 -16.16 19.83 25.82
CA ASP A 461 -15.16 20.37 26.74
C ASP A 461 -14.63 19.30 27.72
N ASP A 462 -15.48 18.39 28.17
CA ASP A 462 -15.07 17.22 28.96
C ASP A 462 -14.02 16.38 28.20
N LEU A 463 -14.21 16.15 26.90
CA LEU A 463 -13.27 15.39 26.08
C LEU A 463 -11.95 16.13 25.85
N ARG A 464 -11.98 17.45 25.70
CA ARG A 464 -10.74 18.26 25.58
C ARG A 464 -9.92 18.19 26.85
N ARG A 465 -10.57 18.25 28.02
CA ARG A 465 -9.92 18.03 29.33
C ARG A 465 -9.35 16.62 29.43
N MET A 466 -10.13 15.59 29.08
CA MET A 466 -9.65 14.20 29.11
C MET A 466 -8.43 13.97 28.20
N MET A 467 -8.38 14.60 27.03
CA MET A 467 -7.23 14.53 26.13
C MET A 467 -5.99 15.19 26.75
N HIS A 468 -6.15 16.35 27.39
CA HIS A 468 -5.07 17.05 28.10
C HIS A 468 -4.55 16.25 29.28
N ASP A 469 -5.44 15.71 30.13
CA ASP A 469 -5.08 14.94 31.32
C ASP A 469 -4.33 13.63 30.98
N ARG A 470 -4.55 13.10 29.78
CA ARG A 470 -3.82 11.94 29.25
C ARG A 470 -2.50 12.30 28.56
N GLY A 471 -2.13 13.58 28.51
CA GLY A 471 -0.91 14.05 27.84
C GLY A 471 -0.95 13.92 26.32
N LEU A 472 -2.13 13.72 25.72
CA LEU A 472 -2.28 13.56 24.28
C LEU A 472 -2.18 14.92 23.58
N LYS A 473 -1.25 15.06 22.64
CA LYS A 473 -1.04 16.31 21.89
C LYS A 473 -1.58 16.20 20.48
N LYS A 474 -2.32 17.23 20.05
CA LYS A 474 -2.76 17.38 18.67
C LYS A 474 -1.56 17.65 17.78
N GLU A 475 -1.36 16.85 16.74
CA GLU A 475 -0.40 17.18 15.68
C GLU A 475 -0.92 18.38 14.90
N SER A 476 -0.04 19.36 14.66
CA SER A 476 -0.38 20.55 13.88
C SER A 476 -0.48 20.16 12.42
N ALA A 477 -1.68 20.24 11.84
CA ALA A 477 -1.86 20.06 10.40
C ALA A 477 -1.21 21.25 9.68
N SER A 478 -0.38 20.96 8.68
CA SER A 478 0.15 21.97 7.75
C SER A 478 -0.48 21.74 6.38
N SER A 479 -0.79 22.83 5.68
CA SER A 479 -1.27 22.80 4.30
C SER A 479 -0.40 23.76 3.50
N GLN A 480 0.16 23.28 2.39
CA GLN A 480 0.93 24.09 1.48
C GLN A 480 0.02 24.56 0.36
N VAL A 481 -0.06 25.87 0.17
CA VAL A 481 -0.78 26.50 -0.94
C VAL A 481 0.26 27.14 -1.83
N ALA A 482 0.44 26.62 -3.04
CA ALA A 482 1.24 27.26 -4.07
C ALA A 482 0.39 28.37 -4.70
N VAL A 483 0.74 29.63 -4.45
CA VAL A 483 0.10 30.78 -5.09
C VAL A 483 0.96 31.20 -6.27
N GLU A 484 0.54 30.88 -7.49
CA GLU A 484 1.08 31.52 -8.69
C GLU A 484 0.50 32.94 -8.76
N ILE A 485 1.28 33.93 -8.35
CA ILE A 485 0.97 35.33 -8.65
C ILE A 485 1.34 35.56 -10.12
N ALA A 486 0.43 35.25 -11.02
CA ALA A 486 0.48 35.78 -12.37
C ALA A 486 0.12 37.27 -12.29
N VAL A 487 1.08 38.15 -12.59
CA VAL A 487 0.78 39.55 -12.86
C VAL A 487 0.15 39.61 -14.25
N ASP A 488 -1.14 39.27 -14.34
CA ASP A 488 -2.01 39.72 -15.40
C ASP A 488 -3.47 39.63 -14.98
N GLN A 489 -4.23 40.66 -15.33
CA GLN A 489 -5.55 40.98 -14.82
C GLN A 489 -6.61 39.92 -15.18
N GLU A 490 -7.54 39.70 -14.23
CA GLU A 490 -8.82 39.01 -14.37
C GLU A 490 -8.83 37.49 -14.62
N LYS A 491 -8.87 36.72 -13.53
CA LYS A 491 -9.95 35.78 -13.12
C LYS A 491 -9.39 34.74 -12.14
N ASN A 492 -9.57 34.99 -10.84
CA ASN A 492 -9.20 34.04 -9.79
C ASN A 492 -10.20 32.88 -9.74
N LYS A 493 -9.89 31.78 -10.43
CA LYS A 493 -10.48 30.46 -10.14
C LYS A 493 -9.68 29.82 -9.00
N PHE A 494 -10.29 29.74 -7.82
CA PHE A 494 -9.78 28.96 -6.71
C PHE A 494 -10.03 27.46 -6.97
N VAL A 495 -8.98 26.67 -7.06
CA VAL A 495 -9.05 25.20 -7.02
C VAL A 495 -8.31 24.75 -5.76
N SER A 496 -9.06 24.34 -4.72
CA SER A 496 -8.45 23.76 -3.52
C SER A 496 -8.08 22.29 -3.81
N SER A 497 -6.79 22.01 -4.03
CA SER A 497 -6.27 20.65 -4.06
C SER A 497 -6.01 20.16 -2.62
N ASN A 498 -7.06 19.76 -1.90
CA ASN A 498 -6.90 19.08 -0.61
C ASN A 498 -6.38 17.67 -0.88
N ASN A 499 -5.10 17.40 -0.61
CA ASN A 499 -4.58 16.03 -0.64
C ASN A 499 -4.27 15.45 0.74
N ARG A 500 -4.59 14.16 0.83
CA ARG A 500 -4.83 13.34 2.01
C ARG A 500 -3.64 13.28 2.99
N THR A 501 -3.87 13.79 4.20
CA THR A 501 -3.44 13.14 5.45
C THR A 501 -4.62 13.22 6.42
N LEU A 502 -4.90 12.15 7.16
CA LEU A 502 -6.10 11.95 7.98
C LEU A 502 -6.50 13.19 8.81
N ASN A 503 -7.56 13.86 8.39
CA ASN A 503 -8.68 14.38 9.18
C ASN A 503 -9.59 15.16 8.22
N LYS A 504 -10.61 14.48 7.66
CA LYS A 504 -11.69 15.14 6.92
C LYS A 504 -12.43 16.05 7.90
N PHE A 505 -12.02 17.32 7.98
CA PHE A 505 -12.87 18.37 8.52
C PHE A 505 -13.91 18.72 7.46
N THR A 506 -15.17 18.65 7.87
CA THR A 506 -16.34 19.20 7.19
C THR A 506 -16.11 20.68 6.92
N PHE A 507 -16.00 21.06 5.64
CA PHE A 507 -16.26 22.45 5.26
C PHE A 507 -17.76 22.67 5.42
N LYS A 508 -18.16 23.49 6.40
CA LYS A 508 -19.46 24.16 6.38
C LYS A 508 -19.46 25.08 5.16
N SER A 509 -20.51 25.00 4.35
CA SER A 509 -20.92 26.07 3.45
C SER A 509 -21.10 27.33 4.31
N CYS A 510 -20.19 28.31 4.17
CA CYS A 510 -20.49 29.66 4.65
C CYS A 510 -21.47 30.29 3.68
N ASP A 511 -22.56 30.79 4.25
CA ASP A 511 -23.59 31.56 3.58
C ASP A 511 -22.99 32.72 2.78
N TYR A 512 -23.40 32.81 1.53
CA TYR A 512 -23.09 33.88 0.59
C TYR A 512 -24.00 35.07 0.85
N GLU A 513 -23.97 35.66 2.05
CA GLU A 513 -24.82 36.82 2.36
C GLU A 513 -24.22 37.66 3.50
N HIS A 514 -23.13 38.39 3.19
CA HIS A 514 -22.83 39.73 3.73
C HIS A 514 -21.45 40.20 3.26
N LEU A 515 -21.40 40.68 2.02
CA LEU A 515 -20.37 41.61 1.55
C LEU A 515 -21.04 42.62 0.60
N GLN A 516 -22.02 43.34 1.15
CA GLN A 516 -22.44 44.66 0.69
C GLN A 516 -22.73 45.50 1.93
N ARG A 517 -21.71 46.24 2.37
CA ARG A 517 -21.79 47.58 2.97
C ARG A 517 -20.39 48.14 3.12
#